data_AF-A0AA91GSW1-F1
#
_entry.id   AF-A0AA91GSW1-F1
#
_cell.length_a   1.000
_cell.length_b   1.000
_cell.length_c   1.000
_cell.angle_alpha   90.00
_cell.angle_beta   90.00
_cell.angle_gamma   90.00
#
_symmetry.space_group_name_H-M   'P 1'
#
loop_
_entity.id
_entity.type
_entity.pdbx_description
1 polymer ?
#
loop_
_entity_poly.entity_id
_entity_poly.type
_entity_poly.pdbx_seq_one_letter_code
_entity_poly.pdbx_strand_id
1 'polypeptide(L)' 'MSTKEKIQAEIDNLDEKHLDELYLLIKNFTQSKQSSQKLSFMSKLKQIKIDAPEDFAANLDLYVSGEKGVE' A
#
# COMPACT_ATOMS: atom_id res chain seq x y z
N MET A 1 -28.17 -13.07 -16.52
CA MET A 1 -27.70 -13.35 -15.16
C MET A 1 -26.62 -12.38 -14.79
N SER A 2 -26.82 -11.64 -13.70
CA SER A 2 -25.82 -10.79 -13.08
C SER A 2 -24.70 -11.64 -12.48
N THR A 3 -23.47 -11.13 -12.46
CA THR A 3 -22.31 -11.79 -11.81
C THR A 3 -22.59 -12.12 -10.35
N LYS A 4 -23.44 -11.31 -9.68
CA LYS A 4 -23.93 -11.58 -8.32
C LYS A 4 -24.69 -12.90 -8.20
N GLU A 5 -25.53 -13.23 -9.17
CA GLU A 5 -26.38 -14.43 -9.13
C GLU A 5 -25.54 -15.71 -9.28
N LYS A 6 -24.47 -15.66 -10.09
CA LYS A 6 -23.51 -16.76 -10.22
C LYS A 6 -22.72 -16.98 -8.94
N ILE A 7 -22.30 -15.90 -8.29
CA ILE A 7 -21.59 -15.96 -7.01
C ILE A 7 -22.50 -16.53 -5.92
N GLN A 8 -23.77 -16.14 -5.87
CA GLN A 8 -24.74 -16.64 -4.90
C GLN A 8 -24.94 -18.16 -5.03
N ALA A 9 -25.12 -18.66 -6.25
CA ALA A 9 -25.31 -20.09 -6.50
C ALA A 9 -24.08 -20.95 -6.15
N GLU A 10 -22.87 -20.41 -6.31
CA GLU A 10 -21.64 -21.10 -5.92
C GLU A 10 -21.45 -21.10 -4.39
N ILE A 11 -21.86 -20.01 -3.72
CA ILE A 11 -21.86 -19.86 -2.26
C ILE A 11 -22.83 -20.83 -1.59
N ASP A 12 -24.04 -21.01 -2.13
CA ASP A 12 -25.04 -21.93 -1.58
C ASP A 12 -24.62 -23.41 -1.66
N ASN A 13 -23.66 -23.76 -2.52
CA ASN A 13 -23.11 -25.11 -2.63
C ASN A 13 -21.85 -25.33 -1.78
N LEU A 14 -21.34 -24.30 -1.10
CA LEU A 14 -20.11 -24.38 -0.30
C LEU A 14 -20.42 -24.70 1.17
N ASP A 15 -19.57 -25.56 1.74
CA ASP A 15 -19.60 -25.91 3.16
C ASP A 15 -19.17 -24.71 4.04
N GLU A 16 -19.65 -24.65 5.28
CA GLU A 16 -19.54 -23.47 6.16
C GLU A 16 -18.08 -23.03 6.40
N LYS A 17 -17.15 -24.00 6.42
CA LYS A 17 -15.70 -23.72 6.52
C LYS A 17 -15.13 -22.97 5.31
N HIS A 18 -15.64 -23.27 4.12
CA HIS A 18 -15.20 -22.60 2.89
C HIS A 18 -15.85 -21.23 2.74
N LEU A 19 -17.01 -21.01 3.35
CA LEU A 19 -17.67 -19.70 3.43
C LEU A 19 -16.88 -18.71 4.28
N ASP A 20 -16.31 -19.15 5.41
CA ASP A 20 -15.43 -18.31 6.23
C ASP A 20 -14.16 -17.90 5.47
N GLU A 21 -13.52 -18.83 4.76
CA GLU A 21 -12.36 -18.53 3.92
C GLU A 21 -12.71 -17.55 2.80
N LEU A 22 -13.87 -17.73 2.14
CA LEU A 22 -14.34 -16.84 1.09
C LEU A 22 -14.67 -15.45 1.64
N TYR A 23 -15.26 -15.37 2.83
CA TYR A 23 -15.53 -14.11 3.52
C TYR A 23 -14.23 -13.37 3.84
N LEU A 24 -13.22 -14.07 4.36
CA LEU A 24 -11.90 -13.48 4.62
C LEU A 24 -11.25 -12.97 3.33
N LEU A 25 -11.35 -13.72 2.23
CA LEU A 25 -10.83 -13.31 0.93
C LEU A 25 -11.51 -12.03 0.42
N ILE A 26 -12.85 -11.96 0.50
CA ILE A 26 -13.63 -10.80 0.10
C ILE A 26 -13.33 -9.60 1.00
N LYS A 27 -13.19 -9.82 2.32
CA LYS A 27 -12.83 -8.79 3.28
C LYS A 27 -11.45 -8.20 2.98
N ASN A 28 -10.46 -9.05 2.70
CA ASN A 28 -9.13 -8.61 2.31
C ASN A 28 -9.15 -7.89 0.95
N PHE A 29 -9.96 -8.34 0.01
CA PHE A 29 -10.12 -7.71 -1.30
C PHE A 29 -10.78 -6.31 -1.19
N THR A 30 -11.78 -6.15 -0.33
CA THR A 30 -12.44 -4.87 -0.09
C THR A 30 -11.54 -3.90 0.68
N GLN A 31 -10.84 -4.37 1.72
CA GLN A 31 -9.87 -3.57 2.47
C GLN A 31 -8.68 -3.13 1.60
N SER A 32 -8.14 -4.01 0.76
CA SER A 32 -7.06 -3.64 -0.17
C SER A 32 -7.52 -2.59 -1.17
N LYS A 33 -8.76 -2.67 -1.70
CA LYS A 33 -9.34 -1.62 -2.55
C LYS A 33 -9.55 -0.29 -1.81
N GLN A 34 -9.91 -0.31 -0.53
CA GLN A 34 -9.97 0.90 0.30
C GLN A 34 -8.57 1.49 0.55
N SER A 35 -7.56 0.67 0.85
CA SER A 35 -6.17 1.15 0.99
C SER A 35 -5.59 1.68 -0.34
N SER A 36 -6.14 1.20 -1.46
CA SER A 36 -5.83 1.68 -2.81
C SER A 36 -6.55 2.97 -3.18
N GLN A 37 -7.32 3.58 -2.25
CA GLN A 37 -7.72 4.98 -2.39
C GLN A 37 -6.45 5.83 -2.43
N LYS A 38 -5.99 6.08 -3.67
CA LYS A 38 -4.80 6.82 -4.07
C LYS A 38 -4.29 7.70 -2.94
N LEU A 39 -3.24 7.25 -2.25
CA LEU A 39 -2.39 8.13 -1.47
C LEU A 39 -2.08 9.33 -2.37
N SER A 40 -2.46 10.52 -1.93
CA SER A 40 -2.23 11.75 -2.69
C SER A 40 -0.75 11.84 -3.03
N PHE A 41 -0.40 12.49 -4.14
CA PHE A 41 0.99 12.69 -4.53
C PHE A 41 1.86 13.19 -3.35
N MET A 42 1.30 14.13 -2.57
CA MET A 42 1.95 14.66 -1.36
C MET A 42 2.15 13.61 -0.25
N SER A 43 1.20 12.67 -0.08
CA SER A 43 1.32 11.56 0.87
C SER A 43 2.43 10.59 0.46
N LYS A 44 2.61 10.36 -0.85
CA LYS A 44 3.72 9.55 -1.37
C LYS A 44 5.06 10.27 -1.20
N LEU A 45 5.12 11.57 -1.47
CA LEU A 45 6.33 12.38 -1.28
C LEU A 45 6.77 12.37 0.19
N LYS A 46 5.83 12.45 1.14
CA LYS A 46 6.09 12.40 2.58
C LYS A 46 6.64 11.05 3.07
N GLN A 47 6.40 9.96 2.34
CA GLN A 47 6.95 8.65 2.69
C GLN A 47 8.43 8.49 2.29
N ILE A 48 8.94 9.36 1.42
CA ILE A 48 10.36 9.38 1.05
C ILE A 48 11.14 9.89 2.27
N LYS A 49 11.82 8.98 2.96
CA LYS A 49 12.78 9.32 4.01
C LYS A 49 14.14 9.48 3.34
N ILE A 50 14.71 10.68 3.43
CA ILE A 50 16.07 10.95 3.01
C ILE A 50 16.95 10.63 4.21
N ASP A 51 17.77 9.60 4.10
CA ASP A 51 18.79 9.27 5.10
C ASP A 51 20.00 10.16 4.82
N ALA A 52 20.06 11.30 5.53
CA ALA A 52 21.13 12.27 5.38
C ALA A 52 21.44 12.95 6.72
N PRO A 53 22.66 13.50 6.88
CA PRO A 53 23.04 14.28 8.05
C PRO A 53 22.09 15.47 8.28
N GLU A 54 21.94 15.91 9.54
CA GLU A 54 21.02 17.01 9.91
C GLU A 54 21.30 18.32 9.15
N ASP A 55 22.54 18.50 8.70
CA ASP A 55 23.00 19.69 7.99
C ASP A 55 22.97 19.56 6.45
N PHE A 56 22.46 18.43 5.92
CA PHE A 56 22.46 18.13 4.50
C PHE A 56 21.78 19.21 3.65
N ALA A 57 20.64 19.75 4.11
CA ALA A 57 19.91 20.79 3.39
C ALA A 57 20.68 22.13 3.35
N ALA A 58 21.47 22.42 4.38
CA ALA A 58 22.26 23.66 4.47
C ALA A 58 23.58 23.56 3.71
N ASN A 59 24.14 22.35 3.60
CA ASN A 59 25.49 22.10 3.06
C ASN A 59 25.47 21.22 1.79
N LEU A 60 24.37 21.24 1.04
CA LEU A 60 24.18 20.39 -0.15
C LEU A 60 25.36 20.49 -1.12
N ASP A 61 25.82 21.70 -1.41
CA ASP A 61 26.93 21.94 -2.34
C ASP A 61 28.23 21.25 -1.88
N LEU A 62 28.49 21.19 -0.57
CA LEU A 62 29.68 20.56 0.02
C LEU A 62 29.61 19.03 -0.03
N TYR A 63 28.42 18.45 0.08
CA TYR A 63 28.20 17.02 -0.09
C TYR A 63 28.27 16.62 -1.59
N VAL A 64 27.78 17.49 -2.49
CA VAL A 64 27.85 17.25 -3.94
C VAL A 64 29.26 17.43 -4.48
N SER A 65 30.05 18.37 -3.94
CA SER A 65 31.45 18.57 -4.32
C SER A 65 32.40 17.50 -3.74
N GLY A 66 31.92 16.70 -2.79
CA GLY A 66 32.72 15.68 -2.10
C GLY A 66 33.66 16.23 -1.04
N GLU A 67 33.57 17.51 -0.70
CA GLU A 67 34.34 18.15 0.37
C GLU A 67 33.84 17.74 1.76
N LYS A 68 32.58 17.34 1.87
CA LYS A 68 31.99 16.78 3.08
C LYS A 68 31.59 15.32 2.87
N GLY A 69 32.43 14.41 3.35
CA GLY A 69 32.13 12.97 3.37
C GLY A 69 31.22 12.62 4.56
N VAL A 70 30.28 11.72 4.33
CA VAL A 70 29.60 11.01 5.42
C VAL A 70 30.55 9.88 5.84
N GLU A 71 31.21 10.01 6.98
CA GLU A 71 31.96 8.90 7.61
C GLU A 71 31.01 7.93 8.32
#